data_AF-A0A818M6M2-F1
#
_entry.id   AF-A0A818M6M2-F1
#
_cell.length_a   1.000
_cell.length_b   1.000
_cell.length_c   1.000
_cell.angle_alpha   90.00
_cell.angle_beta   90.00
_cell.angle_gamma   90.00
#
_symmetry.space_group_name_H-M   'P 1'
#
loop_
_entity.id
_entity.type
_entity.pdbx_description
1 polymer ?
#
loop_
_entity_poly.entity_id
_entity_poly.type
_entity_poly.pdbx_seq_one_letter_code
_entity_poly.pdbx_strand_id
1 'polypeptide(L)'
;FMAAAIPRHLLETLVNCPSCLQRYTEPRVLPTCGHTICSICLENEWKEKYKHFCPVKTCRKEVCSTINDFTDLPLNQTVLDLIKSCNFNVEANGKCQVCNQSPSFVKCSHCCLFVCFECANQHRRETLTTLTNNINTLEQEYLNMNDYINHAREKLVETRQ
;
A
#
# COMPACT_ATOMS: atom_id res chain seq x y z
N PHE A 1 8.06 28.17 -23.07
CA PHE A 1 8.18 26.77 -22.62
C PHE A 1 6.93 26.44 -21.81
N MET A 2 5.99 25.67 -22.36
CA MET A 2 4.89 25.14 -21.56
C MET A 2 5.43 23.97 -20.74
N ALA A 3 5.41 24.09 -19.42
CA ALA A 3 5.73 22.96 -18.55
C ALA A 3 4.63 21.91 -18.74
N ALA A 4 5.02 20.69 -19.11
CA ALA A 4 4.07 19.56 -19.13
C ALA A 4 3.57 19.34 -17.70
N ALA A 5 2.26 19.41 -17.50
CA ALA A 5 1.66 19.10 -16.20
C ALA A 5 1.84 17.60 -15.93
N ILE A 6 2.56 17.26 -14.85
CA ILE A 6 2.64 15.87 -14.39
C ILE A 6 1.26 15.50 -13.82
N PRO A 7 0.61 14.42 -14.29
CA PRO A 7 -0.64 13.97 -13.71
C PRO A 7 -0.48 13.71 -12.21
N ARG A 8 -1.36 14.26 -11.37
CA ARG A 8 -1.21 14.13 -9.90
C ARG A 8 -1.23 12.70 -9.39
N HIS A 9 -1.90 11.77 -10.08
CA HIS A 9 -1.83 10.35 -9.71
C HIS A 9 -0.39 9.82 -9.78
N LEU A 10 0.39 10.28 -10.75
CA LEU A 10 1.81 9.96 -10.88
C LEU A 10 2.59 10.62 -9.73
N LEU A 11 2.28 11.87 -9.40
CA LEU A 11 2.87 12.56 -8.26
C LEU A 11 2.58 11.86 -6.93
N GLU A 12 1.37 11.37 -6.72
CA GLU A 12 0.98 10.63 -5.52
C GLU A 12 1.80 9.35 -5.37
N THR A 13 2.13 8.66 -6.46
CA THR A 13 3.05 7.52 -6.40
C THR A 13 4.50 7.92 -6.05
N LEU A 14 4.89 9.17 -6.31
CA LEU A 14 6.23 9.68 -5.99
C LEU A 14 6.35 10.18 -4.55
N VAL A 15 5.24 10.60 -3.92
CA VAL A 15 5.26 11.20 -2.57
C VAL A 15 4.62 10.33 -1.48
N ASN A 16 4.05 9.19 -1.84
CA ASN A 16 3.45 8.25 -0.89
C ASN A 16 4.32 7.00 -0.71
N CYS A 17 4.37 6.52 0.52
CA CYS A 17 5.06 5.31 0.92
C CYS A 17 4.33 4.06 0.42
N PRO A 18 4.99 3.14 -0.28
CA PRO A 18 4.36 1.91 -0.78
C PRO A 18 4.01 0.92 0.33
N SER A 19 4.53 1.10 1.55
CA SER A 19 4.22 0.24 2.70
C SER A 19 2.91 0.64 3.39
N CYS A 20 2.76 1.90 3.80
CA CYS A 20 1.56 2.37 4.50
C CYS A 20 0.55 3.09 3.60
N LEU A 21 0.91 3.39 2.35
CA LEU A 21 0.11 4.11 1.37
C LEU A 21 -0.29 5.53 1.83
N GLN A 22 0.52 6.13 2.72
CA GLN A 22 0.42 7.50 3.20
C GLN A 22 1.57 8.34 2.64
N ARG A 23 1.45 9.66 2.71
CA ARG A 23 2.54 10.60 2.35
C ARG A 23 3.79 10.30 3.19
N TYR A 24 4.97 10.40 2.58
CA TYR A 24 6.20 10.07 3.30
C TYR A 24 6.42 10.97 4.52
N THR A 25 6.81 10.33 5.62
CA THR A 25 7.34 10.94 6.84
C THR A 25 8.71 10.35 7.08
N GLU A 26 9.74 11.19 7.07
CA GLU A 26 11.15 10.77 7.16
C GLU A 26 11.47 9.56 6.25
N PRO A 27 11.33 9.73 4.91
CA PRO A 27 11.54 8.65 3.96
C PRO A 27 13.00 8.21 3.94
N ARG A 28 13.27 6.91 4.05
CA ARG A 28 14.61 6.32 3.97
C ARG A 28 14.76 5.40 2.76
N VAL A 29 15.91 5.45 2.11
CA VAL A 29 16.19 4.66 0.90
C VAL A 29 16.88 3.35 1.26
N LEU A 30 16.33 2.22 0.81
CA LEU A 30 16.95 0.91 0.98
C LEU A 30 18.00 0.70 -0.13
N PRO A 31 19.28 0.51 0.21
CA PRO A 31 20.37 0.50 -0.77
C PRO A 31 20.32 -0.69 -1.74
N THR A 32 19.79 -1.85 -1.31
CA THR A 32 19.77 -3.08 -2.12
C THR A 32 18.68 -3.09 -3.19
N CYS A 33 17.67 -2.23 -3.08
CA CYS A 33 16.53 -2.21 -3.99
C CYS A 33 16.08 -0.81 -4.45
N GLY A 34 16.60 0.26 -3.85
CA GLY A 34 16.24 1.64 -4.17
C GLY A 34 14.86 2.08 -3.65
N HIS A 35 14.07 1.18 -3.05
CA HIS A 35 12.76 1.55 -2.50
C HIS A 35 12.91 2.54 -1.35
N THR A 36 12.01 3.51 -1.32
CA THR A 36 11.92 4.50 -0.25
C THR A 36 10.76 4.14 0.68
N ILE A 37 10.98 4.16 1.99
CA ILE A 37 10.00 3.76 3.01
C ILE A 37 10.06 4.72 4.20
N CYS A 38 8.92 5.07 4.82
CA CYS A 38 8.91 5.90 6.02
C CYS A 38 9.69 5.24 7.17
N SER A 39 10.38 6.04 7.99
CA SER A 39 11.06 5.56 9.21
C SER A 39 10.14 4.72 10.10
N ILE A 40 8.92 5.20 10.40
CA ILE A 40 7.95 4.46 11.23
C ILE A 40 7.54 3.11 10.62
N CYS A 41 7.49 3.01 9.29
CA CYS A 41 7.16 1.75 8.62
C CYS A 41 8.32 0.76 8.68
N LEU A 42 9.56 1.25 8.62
CA LEU A 42 10.75 0.42 8.79
C LEU A 42 10.89 -0.02 10.23
N GLU A 43 10.74 0.89 11.18
CA GLU A 43 10.74 0.60 12.60
C GLU A 43 9.73 -0.51 12.92
N ASN A 44 8.47 -0.36 12.51
CA ASN A 44 7.44 -1.39 12.74
C ASN A 44 7.74 -2.73 12.06
N GLU A 45 8.32 -2.73 10.85
CA GLU A 45 8.63 -3.96 10.12
C GLU A 45 9.88 -4.66 10.65
N TRP A 46 10.87 -3.91 11.14
CA TRP A 46 12.19 -4.41 11.53
C TRP A 46 12.33 -4.62 13.04
N LYS A 47 11.40 -4.08 13.83
CA LYS A 47 11.37 -4.25 15.28
C LYS A 47 11.53 -5.73 15.66
N GLU A 48 12.50 -5.99 16.53
CA GLU A 48 12.82 -7.31 17.07
C GLU A 48 13.22 -8.37 16.02
N LYS A 49 13.52 -7.96 14.78
CA LYS A 49 14.00 -8.88 13.72
C LYS A 49 15.52 -8.83 13.60
N TYR A 50 16.12 -10.02 13.54
CA TYR A 50 17.55 -10.18 13.26
C TYR A 50 17.94 -9.88 11.81
N LYS A 51 16.99 -10.06 10.88
CA LYS A 51 17.18 -9.79 9.45
C LYS A 51 16.17 -8.78 8.95
N HIS A 52 16.68 -7.82 8.19
CA HIS A 52 15.92 -6.71 7.66
C HIS A 52 15.62 -6.92 6.19
N PHE A 53 14.36 -6.81 5.80
CA PHE A 53 13.92 -6.98 4.42
C PHE A 53 13.15 -5.75 3.95
N CYS A 54 13.14 -5.53 2.64
CA CYS A 54 12.30 -4.52 2.02
C CYS A 54 10.81 -4.78 2.35
N PRO A 55 10.10 -3.81 2.97
CA PRO A 55 8.69 -3.95 3.33
C PRO A 55 7.73 -4.02 2.12
N VAL A 56 8.20 -3.66 0.92
CA VAL A 56 7.41 -3.78 -0.31
C VAL A 56 7.21 -5.26 -0.62
N LYS A 57 5.94 -5.70 -0.61
CA LYS A 57 5.55 -7.12 -0.70
C LYS A 57 6.08 -7.83 -1.95
N THR A 58 6.18 -7.12 -3.07
CA THR A 58 6.71 -7.65 -4.34
C THR A 58 8.24 -7.62 -4.42
N CYS A 59 8.93 -6.92 -3.52
CA CYS A 59 10.39 -6.80 -3.54
C CYS A 59 11.06 -7.78 -2.56
N ARG A 60 10.75 -7.66 -1.26
CA ARG A 60 11.27 -8.53 -0.16
C ARG A 60 12.78 -8.82 -0.18
N LYS A 61 13.60 -7.99 -0.83
CA LYS A 61 15.06 -8.15 -0.87
C LYS A 61 15.64 -7.90 0.52
N GLU A 62 16.60 -8.72 0.95
CA GLU A 62 17.35 -8.53 2.20
C GLU A 62 18.12 -7.21 2.11
N VAL A 63 18.13 -6.46 3.21
CA VAL A 63 18.92 -5.25 3.37
C VAL A 63 20.33 -5.64 3.81
N CYS A 64 21.32 -4.85 3.39
CA CYS A 64 22.74 -5.10 3.65
C CYS A 64 22.99 -5.51 5.12
N SER A 65 23.78 -6.56 5.34
CA SER A 65 24.05 -7.13 6.66
C SER A 65 24.79 -6.20 7.62
N THR A 66 25.32 -5.08 7.13
CA THR A 66 26.00 -4.06 7.93
C THR A 66 25.05 -3.02 8.53
N ILE A 67 23.77 -3.05 8.16
CA ILE A 67 22.75 -2.10 8.61
C ILE A 67 22.02 -2.75 9.78
N ASN A 68 22.16 -2.19 10.98
CA ASN A 68 21.57 -2.75 12.18
C ASN A 68 20.21 -2.12 12.47
N ASP A 69 20.06 -0.84 12.15
CA ASP A 69 18.86 -0.06 12.42
C ASP A 69 18.42 0.74 11.20
N PHE A 70 17.12 1.10 11.15
CA PHE A 70 16.61 1.95 10.08
C PHE A 70 17.26 3.33 10.09
N THR A 71 17.76 3.81 11.23
CA THR A 71 18.48 5.09 11.36
C THR A 71 19.78 5.15 10.56
N ASP A 72 20.40 3.99 10.29
CA ASP A 72 21.60 3.87 9.45
C ASP A 72 21.29 4.09 7.96
N LEU A 73 20.02 4.03 7.56
CA LEU A 73 19.62 4.27 6.17
C LEU A 73 19.56 5.77 5.85
N PRO A 74 20.02 6.18 4.65
CA PRO A 74 19.97 7.58 4.24
C PRO A 74 18.53 8.06 4.05
N LEU A 75 18.26 9.28 4.51
CA LEU A 75 17.03 10.00 4.18
C LEU A 75 16.99 10.30 2.68
N ASN A 76 15.81 10.13 2.07
CA ASN A 76 15.57 10.52 0.69
C ASN A 76 15.25 12.02 0.61
N GLN A 77 16.31 12.84 0.59
CA GLN A 77 16.17 14.30 0.52
C GLN A 77 15.41 14.75 -0.73
N THR A 78 15.60 14.08 -1.87
CA THR A 78 14.90 14.39 -3.12
C THR A 78 13.38 14.25 -2.97
N VAL A 79 12.90 13.19 -2.31
CA VAL A 79 11.47 13.01 -2.05
C VAL A 79 10.94 14.05 -1.07
N LEU A 80 11.72 14.42 -0.05
CA LEU A 80 11.36 15.51 0.87
C LEU A 80 11.25 16.86 0.15
N ASP A 81 12.18 17.15 -0.75
CA ASP A 81 12.17 18.38 -1.54
C ASP A 81 10.99 18.39 -2.52
N LEU A 82 10.70 17.25 -3.17
CA LEU A 82 9.47 17.10 -3.98
C LEU A 82 8.22 17.38 -3.14
N ILE A 83 8.12 16.81 -1.93
CA ILE A 83 6.99 17.03 -1.02
C ILE A 83 6.84 18.50 -0.65
N LYS A 84 7.94 19.22 -0.40
CA LYS A 84 7.96 20.66 -0.09
C LYS A 84 7.61 21.50 -1.31
N SER A 85 8.10 21.12 -2.48
CA SER A 85 7.88 21.80 -3.76
C SER A 85 6.55 21.46 -4.42
N CYS A 86 5.72 20.61 -3.80
CA CYS A 86 4.38 20.25 -4.28
C CYS A 86 3.37 21.42 -4.26
N ASN A 87 3.60 22.47 -5.06
CA ASN A 87 2.61 23.41 -5.56
C ASN A 87 2.33 23.09 -7.03
N PHE A 88 2.03 21.83 -7.35
CA PHE A 88 1.73 21.44 -8.72
C PHE A 88 0.34 21.95 -9.10
N ASN A 89 0.27 22.78 -10.15
CA ASN A 89 -0.98 23.14 -10.80
C ASN A 89 -1.50 21.92 -11.55
N VAL A 90 -2.38 21.17 -10.89
CA VAL A 90 -3.04 20.02 -11.48
C VAL A 90 -4.31 20.54 -12.12
N GLU A 91 -4.39 20.42 -13.44
CA GLU A 91 -5.61 20.76 -14.16
C GLU A 91 -6.75 19.84 -13.68
N ALA A 92 -7.87 20.45 -13.30
CA ALA A 92 -9.03 19.71 -12.82
C ALA A 92 -9.76 19.07 -14.01
N ASN A 93 -10.12 17.80 -13.87
CA ASN A 93 -10.94 17.05 -14.84
C ASN A 93 -12.46 17.32 -14.69
N GLY A 94 -12.83 18.52 -14.23
CA GLY A 94 -14.21 18.86 -13.86
C GLY A 94 -14.48 18.72 -12.35
N LYS A 95 -15.72 18.39 -11.97
CA LYS A 95 -16.16 18.21 -10.58
C LYS A 95 -16.07 16.75 -10.14
N CYS A 96 -15.76 16.53 -8.87
CA CYS A 96 -15.82 15.21 -8.25
C CYS A 96 -17.22 14.61 -8.41
N GLN A 97 -17.31 13.42 -9.03
CA GLN A 97 -18.58 12.73 -9.28
C GLN A 97 -19.17 12.09 -8.01
N VAL A 98 -18.42 12.07 -6.90
CA VAL A 98 -18.86 11.52 -5.60
C VAL A 98 -19.39 12.63 -4.69
N CYS A 99 -18.59 13.65 -4.38
CA CYS A 99 -19.01 14.71 -3.45
C CYS A 99 -19.61 15.94 -4.15
N ASN A 100 -19.34 16.15 -5.45
CA ASN A 100 -19.74 17.33 -6.23
C ASN A 100 -19.30 18.71 -5.67
N GLN A 101 -18.48 18.71 -4.62
CA GLN A 101 -18.03 19.92 -3.91
C GLN A 101 -16.60 20.33 -4.32
N SER A 102 -15.73 19.36 -4.54
CA SER A 102 -14.34 19.59 -4.93
C SER A 102 -14.12 19.32 -6.42
N PRO A 103 -13.11 19.95 -7.05
CA PRO A 103 -12.69 19.55 -8.38
C PRO A 103 -12.21 18.09 -8.39
N SER A 104 -12.45 17.39 -9.50
CA SER A 104 -11.93 16.05 -9.73
C SER A 104 -10.53 16.12 -10.33
N PHE A 105 -9.66 15.22 -9.90
CA PHE A 105 -8.26 15.21 -10.35
C PHE A 105 -7.77 13.83 -10.77
N VAL A 106 -8.50 12.77 -10.39
CA VAL A 106 -8.11 11.38 -10.64
C VAL A 106 -9.31 10.62 -11.21
N LYS A 107 -9.08 9.76 -12.21
CA LYS A 107 -10.03 8.74 -12.64
C LYS A 107 -9.70 7.43 -11.93
N CYS A 108 -10.62 6.90 -11.15
CA CYS A 108 -10.44 5.62 -10.48
C CYS A 108 -10.44 4.47 -11.49
N SER A 109 -9.48 3.54 -11.43
CA SER A 109 -9.44 2.36 -12.31
C SER A 109 -10.47 1.29 -11.96
N HIS A 110 -10.94 1.25 -10.71
CA HIS A 110 -11.92 0.29 -10.23
C HIS A 110 -13.35 0.64 -10.70
N CYS A 111 -13.78 1.89 -10.49
CA CYS A 111 -15.16 2.33 -10.78
C CYS A 111 -15.27 3.32 -11.95
N CYS A 112 -14.14 3.67 -12.60
CA CYS A 112 -14.08 4.61 -13.73
C CYS A 112 -14.58 6.04 -13.44
N LEU A 113 -14.81 6.41 -12.17
CA LEU A 113 -15.27 7.74 -11.78
C LEU A 113 -14.12 8.75 -11.65
N PHE A 114 -14.38 9.98 -12.06
CA PHE A 114 -13.55 11.16 -11.80
C PHE A 114 -13.84 11.72 -10.41
N VAL A 115 -12.84 11.69 -9.53
CA VAL A 115 -13.00 11.98 -8.11
C VAL A 115 -11.96 12.97 -7.59
N CYS A 116 -12.30 13.67 -6.51
CA CYS A 116 -11.32 14.41 -5.72
C CYS A 116 -10.49 13.45 -4.85
N PHE A 117 -9.39 13.95 -4.29
CA PHE A 117 -8.46 13.14 -3.51
C PHE A 117 -9.07 12.53 -2.26
N GLU A 118 -9.94 13.26 -1.57
CA GLU A 118 -10.56 12.73 -0.35
C GLU A 118 -11.46 11.54 -0.68
N CYS A 119 -12.33 11.69 -1.68
CA CYS A 119 -13.18 10.60 -2.16
C CYS A 119 -12.37 9.43 -2.72
N ALA A 120 -11.26 9.68 -3.44
CA ALA A 120 -10.37 8.63 -3.94
C ALA A 120 -9.73 7.82 -2.79
N ASN A 121 -9.22 8.50 -1.76
CA ASN A 121 -8.59 7.88 -0.60
C ASN A 121 -9.59 7.12 0.26
N GLN A 122 -10.78 7.69 0.48
CA GLN A 122 -11.86 7.01 1.18
C GLN A 122 -12.29 5.75 0.42
N HIS A 123 -12.57 5.85 -0.88
CA HIS A 123 -12.92 4.72 -1.74
C HIS A 123 -11.86 3.62 -1.68
N ARG A 124 -10.57 3.99 -1.73
CA ARG A 124 -9.45 3.03 -1.60
C ARG A 124 -9.48 2.29 -0.25
N ARG A 125 -9.69 3.00 0.86
CA ARG A 125 -9.76 2.39 2.19
C ARG A 125 -10.94 1.43 2.30
N GLU A 126 -12.13 1.87 1.88
CA GLU A 126 -13.35 1.06 1.89
C GLU A 126 -13.18 -0.21 1.04
N THR A 127 -12.65 -0.06 -0.18
CA THR A 127 -12.38 -1.20 -1.08
C THR A 127 -11.41 -2.20 -0.44
N LEU A 128 -10.33 -1.72 0.19
CA LEU A 128 -9.39 -2.59 0.90
C LEU A 128 -10.05 -3.32 2.08
N THR A 129 -10.86 -2.63 2.87
CA THR A 129 -11.60 -3.26 3.99
C THR A 129 -12.55 -4.34 3.48
N THR A 130 -13.32 -4.07 2.43
CA THR A 130 -14.22 -5.06 1.83
C THR A 130 -13.46 -6.28 1.32
N LEU A 131 -12.34 -6.08 0.62
CA LEU A 131 -11.52 -7.18 0.13
C LEU A 131 -10.96 -8.03 1.28
N THR A 132 -10.45 -7.41 2.34
CA THR A 132 -9.96 -8.11 3.53
C THR A 132 -11.06 -8.94 4.18
N ASN A 133 -12.26 -8.38 4.33
CA ASN A 133 -13.38 -9.11 4.92
C ASN A 133 -13.78 -10.32 4.06
N ASN A 134 -13.84 -10.15 2.73
CA ASN A 134 -14.15 -11.24 1.81
C ASN A 134 -13.10 -12.36 1.89
N ILE A 135 -11.81 -12.02 1.98
CA ILE A 135 -10.73 -13.00 2.16
C ILE A 135 -10.92 -13.77 3.47
N ASN A 136 -11.15 -13.07 4.58
CA ASN A 136 -11.37 -13.71 5.87
C ASN A 136 -12.57 -14.66 5.85
N THR A 137 -13.67 -14.27 5.19
CA THR A 137 -14.85 -15.15 5.04
C THR A 137 -14.51 -16.41 4.26
N LEU A 138 -13.80 -16.29 3.13
CA LEU A 138 -13.37 -17.44 2.33
C LEU A 138 -12.44 -18.37 3.10
N GLU A 139 -11.53 -17.82 3.92
CA GLU A 139 -10.66 -18.61 4.79
C GLU A 139 -11.45 -19.41 5.82
N GLN A 140 -12.49 -18.83 6.43
CA GLN A 140 -13.36 -19.55 7.37
C GLN A 140 -14.16 -20.65 6.68
N GLU A 141 -14.71 -20.39 5.49
CA GLU A 141 -15.44 -21.39 4.72
C GLU A 141 -14.54 -22.57 4.32
N TYR A 142 -13.29 -22.29 3.95
CA TYR A 142 -12.29 -23.32 3.66
C TYR A 142 -12.00 -24.20 4.88
N LEU A 143 -11.81 -23.61 6.06
CA LEU A 143 -11.58 -24.35 7.30
C LEU A 143 -12.78 -25.24 7.64
N ASN A 144 -14.00 -24.70 7.56
CA ASN A 144 -15.21 -25.46 7.81
C ASN A 144 -15.35 -26.66 6.85
N MET A 145 -15.09 -26.46 5.55
CA MET A 145 -15.10 -27.55 4.58
C MET A 145 -14.04 -28.63 4.91
N ASN A 146 -12.85 -28.21 5.34
CA ASN A 146 -11.80 -29.15 5.71
C ASN A 146 -12.20 -30.00 6.94
N ASP A 147 -12.85 -29.40 7.93
CA ASP A 147 -13.37 -30.11 9.09
C ASP A 147 -14.45 -31.12 8.71
N TYR A 148 -15.39 -30.76 7.82
CA TYR A 148 -16.38 -31.70 7.31
C TYR A 148 -15.74 -32.88 6.56
N ILE A 149 -14.71 -32.62 5.76
CA ILE A 149 -13.98 -33.67 5.05
C ILE A 149 -13.28 -34.61 6.03
N ASN A 150 -12.64 -34.08 7.08
CA ASN A 150 -11.96 -34.89 8.09
C ASN A 150 -12.95 -35.76 8.86
N HIS A 151 -14.08 -35.19 9.27
CA HIS A 151 -15.16 -35.94 9.92
C HIS A 151 -15.72 -37.06 9.03
N ALA A 152 -15.93 -36.79 7.73
CA ALA A 152 -16.37 -37.80 6.79
C ALA A 152 -15.33 -38.92 6.61
N ARG A 153 -14.04 -38.58 6.62
CA ARG A 153 -12.94 -39.57 6.56
C ARG A 153 -12.92 -40.46 7.80
N GLU A 154 -13.07 -39.90 8.99
CA GLU A 154 -13.12 -40.67 10.25
C GLU A 154 -14.27 -41.68 10.23
N LYS A 155 -15.48 -41.23 9.89
CA LYS A 155 -16.65 -42.12 9.76
C LYS A 155 -16.48 -43.23 8.73
N LEU A 156 -15.81 -42.94 7.61
CA LEU A 156 -15.51 -43.96 6.60
C LEU A 156 -14.53 -45.02 7.10
N VAL A 157 -13.59 -44.66 7.98
CA VAL A 157 -12.67 -45.62 8.62
C VAL A 157 -13.43 -46.51 9.59
N GLU A 158 -14.31 -45.94 10.43
CA GLU A 158 -15.13 -46.70 11.39
C GLU A 158 -16.06 -47.69 10.69
N THR A 159 -16.67 -47.31 9.56
CA THR A 159 -17.61 -48.19 8.83
C THR A 159 -16.91 -49.34 8.09
N ARG A 160 -15.58 -49.30 7.96
CA ARG A 160 -14.76 -50.34 7.32
C ARG A 160 -14.20 -51.38 8.29
N GLN A 161 -14.44 -51.24 9.60
CA GLN A 161 -14.11 -52.22 10.65
C GLN A 161 -15.32 -53.10 10.95
#